data_AF-A0A1Q8AKK8-F1
#
_entry.id   AF-A0A1Q8AKK8-F1
#
_cell.length_a   1.000
_cell.length_b   1.000
_cell.length_c   1.000
_cell.angle_alpha   90.00
_cell.angle_beta   90.00
_cell.angle_gamma   90.00
#
_symmetry.space_group_name_H-M   'P 1'
#
loop_
_entity.id
_entity.type
_entity.pdbx_description
1 polymer ?
#
loop_
_entity_poly.entity_id
_entity_poly.type
_entity_poly.pdbx_seq_one_letter_code
_entity_poly.pdbx_strand_id
1 'polypeptide(L)'
;MTARVREKTSRRFALAAVGALAALFVIACGTDYYEIPIETPIQPKLDVSAFQRVLVAGFVAGGSEDVDANQETVRLLRSQLRTKSSMKVIDADVLPLIDIAQDQNKIASSGSDLGGPNGNGGQDHTAAGAQTMALPQKIKDEKDLEPYERLFANTAYWKKIGEEYQNPLIVTGTVLFTPHSRSGFVQRDTEVYDGFGRRRVVPMRTYMERRGFILRPKFVFIDGRTGATMYSESYREEILYNAQTNTPALSSYFELMDRLVPNFLSALSSQKIKGTRVLLK
;
A
#
# COMPACT_ATOMS: atom_id res chain seq x y z
N MET A 1 36.14 71.09 62.47
CA MET A 1 37.15 71.49 61.46
C MET A 1 37.02 70.58 60.25
N THR A 2 37.04 71.20 59.08
CA THR A 2 36.78 70.68 57.74
C THR A 2 37.80 69.65 57.26
N ALA A 3 37.36 68.62 56.52
CA ALA A 3 38.17 68.02 55.46
C ALA A 3 37.28 67.38 54.38
N ARG A 4 37.14 68.09 53.26
CA ARG A 4 36.82 67.48 51.95
C ARG A 4 38.08 66.77 51.46
N VAL A 5 37.97 65.53 51.00
CA VAL A 5 38.92 64.96 50.03
C VAL A 5 38.13 64.41 48.85
N ARG A 6 38.58 64.85 47.67
CA ARG A 6 37.94 64.79 46.37
C ARG A 6 38.39 63.54 45.60
N GLU A 7 37.45 62.99 44.84
CA GLU A 7 37.58 61.89 43.88
C GLU A 7 38.81 61.97 42.96
N LYS A 8 39.33 60.81 42.55
CA LYS A 8 39.82 60.57 41.18
C LYS A 8 40.19 59.10 40.92
N THR A 9 39.21 58.24 40.63
CA THR A 9 39.46 56.96 39.92
C THR A 9 38.14 56.32 39.44
N SER A 10 37.58 56.78 38.31
CA SER A 10 36.37 56.12 37.77
C SER A 10 36.25 56.14 36.24
N ARG A 11 37.27 56.59 35.49
CA ARG A 11 37.18 56.62 34.02
C ARG A 11 37.57 55.31 33.32
N ARG A 12 38.37 54.44 33.95
CA ARG A 12 38.78 53.17 33.34
C ARG A 12 37.75 52.04 33.52
N PHE A 13 36.97 52.06 34.61
CA PHE A 13 35.90 51.09 34.84
C PHE A 13 34.66 51.33 33.98
N ALA A 14 34.36 52.58 33.63
CA ALA A 14 33.21 52.91 32.77
C ALA A 14 33.37 52.36 31.34
N LEU A 15 34.59 52.34 30.79
CA LEU A 15 34.85 51.84 29.44
C LEU A 15 34.76 50.30 29.33
N ALA A 16 35.16 49.57 30.37
CA ALA A 16 35.04 48.11 30.40
C ALA A 16 33.58 47.64 30.55
N ALA A 17 32.76 48.39 31.31
CA ALA A 17 31.35 48.08 31.50
C ALA A 17 30.52 48.28 30.21
N VAL A 18 30.84 49.30 29.40
CA VAL A 18 30.13 49.57 28.14
C VAL A 18 30.44 48.51 27.07
N GLY A 19 31.68 48.01 27.02
CA GLY A 19 32.06 46.92 26.09
C GLY A 19 31.34 45.59 26.38
N ALA A 20 31.20 45.24 27.66
CA ALA A 20 30.46 44.04 28.07
C ALA A 20 28.94 44.17 27.82
N LEU A 21 28.37 45.37 27.98
CA LEU A 21 26.97 45.62 27.68
C LEU A 21 26.68 45.53 26.17
N ALA A 22 27.60 46.01 25.32
CA ALA A 22 27.47 45.91 23.87
C ALA A 22 27.56 44.46 23.36
N ALA A 23 28.40 43.62 23.97
CA ALA A 23 28.49 42.19 23.65
C ALA A 23 27.22 41.41 24.06
N LEU A 24 26.52 41.84 25.12
CA LEU A 24 25.24 41.25 25.54
C LEU A 24 24.07 41.64 24.62
N PHE A 25 24.10 42.83 24.01
CA PHE A 25 23.05 43.26 23.08
C PHE A 25 23.05 42.51 21.74
N VAL A 26 24.20 42.00 21.28
CA VAL A 26 24.28 41.23 20.02
C VAL A 26 23.64 39.84 20.17
N ILE A 27 23.59 39.27 21.38
CA ILE A 27 22.96 37.96 21.65
C ILE A 27 21.43 38.09 21.74
N ALA A 28 20.89 39.28 21.97
CA ALA A 28 19.45 39.52 22.13
C ALA A 28 18.68 39.68 20.80
N CYS A 29 19.36 39.72 19.65
CA CYS A 29 18.74 39.64 18.32
C CYS A 29 18.58 38.17 17.86
N GLY A 30 18.17 37.29 18.78
CA GLY A 30 17.71 35.95 18.42
C GLY A 30 16.44 36.08 17.58
N THR A 31 16.46 35.50 16.39
CA THR A 31 15.29 35.39 15.51
C THR A 31 14.13 34.79 16.29
N ASP A 32 13.06 35.57 16.45
CA ASP A 32 11.85 35.19 17.16
C ASP A 32 11.10 34.15 16.30
N TYR A 33 11.28 32.86 16.59
CA TYR A 33 10.61 31.77 15.89
C TYR A 33 9.25 31.53 16.54
N TYR A 34 8.16 31.68 15.77
CA TYR A 34 6.84 31.24 16.23
C TYR A 34 6.37 30.07 15.37
N GLU A 35 6.30 28.89 15.98
CA GLU A 35 5.75 27.70 15.34
C GLU A 35 4.22 27.86 15.26
N ILE A 36 3.70 28.05 14.04
CA ILE A 36 2.26 27.99 13.81
C ILE A 36 1.94 26.53 13.44
N PRO A 37 1.22 25.78 14.28
CA PRO A 37 0.73 24.45 13.91
C PRO A 37 -0.38 24.63 12.86
N ILE A 38 -0.01 24.55 11.59
CA ILE A 38 -1.00 24.53 10.51
C ILE A 38 -1.35 23.07 10.24
N GLU A 39 -2.42 22.61 10.88
CA GLU A 39 -3.03 21.32 10.56
C GLU A 39 -3.81 21.49 9.25
N THR A 40 -3.18 21.21 8.09
CA THR A 40 -3.96 21.01 6.87
C THR A 40 -4.46 19.56 6.87
N PRO A 41 -5.76 19.29 7.03
CA PRO A 41 -6.28 17.93 6.98
C PRO A 41 -6.07 17.40 5.57
N ILE A 42 -5.18 16.42 5.41
CA ILE A 42 -5.21 15.58 4.21
C ILE A 42 -6.49 14.76 4.34
N GLN A 43 -7.34 14.85 3.31
CA GLN A 43 -8.52 13.99 3.28
C GLN A 43 -8.03 12.54 3.23
N PRO A 44 -8.42 11.70 4.19
CA PRO A 44 -8.06 10.30 4.14
C PRO A 44 -8.62 9.68 2.85
N LYS A 45 -7.84 8.81 2.20
CA LYS A 45 -8.27 8.14 0.95
C LYS A 45 -9.56 7.34 1.15
N LEU A 46 -9.77 6.81 2.36
CA LEU A 46 -10.97 6.13 2.81
C LEU A 46 -11.24 6.52 4.26
N ASP A 47 -12.47 6.95 4.56
CA ASP A 47 -12.90 7.16 5.94
C ASP A 47 -13.33 5.82 6.56
N VAL A 48 -12.47 5.29 7.43
CA VAL A 48 -12.72 4.03 8.14
C VAL A 48 -13.26 4.23 9.56
N SER A 49 -13.49 5.49 9.99
CA SER A 49 -13.88 5.80 11.38
C SER A 49 -15.22 5.19 11.79
N ALA A 50 -16.09 4.90 10.82
CA ALA A 50 -17.36 4.22 11.01
C ALA A 50 -17.23 2.72 11.36
N PHE A 51 -16.04 2.13 11.17
CA PHE A 51 -15.82 0.69 11.37
C PHE A 51 -14.99 0.42 12.62
N GLN A 52 -15.51 -0.46 13.47
CA GLN A 52 -14.78 -0.96 14.64
C GLN A 52 -14.04 -2.28 14.36
N ARG A 53 -14.44 -2.98 13.29
CA ARG A 53 -13.99 -4.33 12.95
C ARG A 53 -13.58 -4.38 11.49
N VAL A 54 -12.56 -5.19 11.20
CA VAL A 54 -12.08 -5.44 9.83
C VAL A 54 -12.06 -6.93 9.55
N LEU A 55 -12.65 -7.33 8.42
CA LEU A 55 -12.65 -8.70 7.92
C LEU A 55 -11.74 -8.77 6.69
N VAL A 56 -10.68 -9.55 6.76
CA VAL A 56 -9.92 -9.92 5.55
C VAL A 56 -10.54 -11.20 5.01
N ALA A 57 -11.40 -11.04 3.99
CA ALA A 57 -12.28 -12.06 3.46
C ALA A 57 -11.51 -13.14 2.68
N GLY A 58 -10.63 -12.73 1.79
CA GLY A 58 -9.92 -13.59 0.85
C GLY A 58 -9.57 -12.81 -0.42
N PHE A 59 -8.79 -13.42 -1.30
CA PHE A 59 -8.38 -12.83 -2.56
C PHE A 59 -8.53 -13.84 -3.69
N VAL A 60 -8.90 -13.34 -4.86
CA VAL A 60 -8.78 -14.09 -6.12
C VAL A 60 -7.30 -14.09 -6.49
N ALA A 61 -6.64 -15.23 -6.24
CA ALA A 61 -5.21 -15.39 -6.42
C ALA A 61 -4.86 -16.10 -7.74
N GLY A 62 -3.76 -15.70 -8.36
CA GLY A 62 -3.26 -16.31 -9.59
C GLY A 62 -1.75 -16.16 -9.78
N GLY A 63 -1.22 -16.84 -10.80
CA GLY A 63 0.17 -16.80 -11.20
C GLY A 63 0.94 -18.07 -10.83
N SER A 64 2.01 -17.93 -10.05
CA SER A 64 2.87 -19.04 -9.61
C SER A 64 2.12 -19.98 -8.66
N GLU A 65 2.27 -21.28 -8.91
CA GLU A 65 1.75 -22.35 -8.06
C GLU A 65 2.66 -22.68 -6.86
N ASP A 66 3.85 -22.06 -6.79
CA ASP A 66 4.81 -22.28 -5.71
C ASP A 66 4.40 -21.59 -4.40
N VAL A 67 3.39 -20.71 -4.45
CA VAL A 67 2.91 -19.92 -3.32
C VAL A 67 1.38 -19.86 -3.35
N ASP A 68 0.73 -20.21 -2.23
CA ASP A 68 -0.69 -19.90 -2.05
C ASP A 68 -0.86 -18.41 -1.72
N ALA A 69 -0.90 -17.59 -2.78
CA ALA A 69 -0.99 -16.15 -2.63
C ALA A 69 -2.27 -15.70 -1.92
N ASN A 70 -3.36 -16.48 -1.93
CA ASN A 70 -4.56 -16.12 -1.18
C ASN A 70 -4.30 -16.25 0.33
N GLN A 71 -3.89 -17.44 0.78
CA GLN A 71 -3.65 -17.68 2.20
C GLN A 71 -2.55 -16.79 2.78
N GLU A 72 -1.44 -16.62 2.06
CA GLU A 72 -0.32 -15.81 2.53
C GLU A 72 -0.67 -14.32 2.59
N THR A 73 -1.43 -13.79 1.63
CA THR A 73 -1.92 -12.39 1.69
C THR A 73 -2.79 -12.20 2.91
N VAL A 74 -3.77 -13.09 3.13
CA VAL A 74 -4.72 -12.94 4.23
C VAL A 74 -4.00 -13.03 5.57
N ARG A 75 -3.10 -13.99 5.73
CA ARG A 75 -2.29 -14.17 6.94
C ARG A 75 -1.45 -12.94 7.24
N LEU A 76 -0.75 -12.42 6.23
CA LEU A 76 0.09 -11.24 6.36
C LEU A 76 -0.74 -10.01 6.73
N LEU A 77 -1.81 -9.72 5.98
CA LEU A 77 -2.64 -8.54 6.23
C LEU A 77 -3.31 -8.58 7.60
N ARG A 78 -3.81 -9.74 8.04
CA ARG A 78 -4.36 -9.89 9.40
C ARG A 78 -3.30 -9.58 10.46
N SER A 79 -2.07 -10.07 10.29
CA SER A 79 -0.96 -9.78 11.21
C SER A 79 -0.62 -8.28 11.25
N GLN A 80 -0.50 -7.65 10.08
CA GLN A 80 -0.20 -6.22 9.97
C GLN A 80 -1.33 -5.36 10.55
N LEU A 81 -2.59 -5.70 10.28
CA LEU A 81 -3.76 -4.99 10.81
C LEU A 81 -3.87 -5.12 12.34
N ARG A 82 -3.65 -6.31 12.91
CA ARG A 82 -3.65 -6.48 14.38
C ARG A 82 -2.59 -5.63 15.07
N THR A 83 -1.47 -5.39 14.40
CA THR A 83 -0.33 -4.68 14.98
C THR A 83 -0.42 -3.17 14.77
N LYS A 84 -0.94 -2.72 13.62
CA LYS A 84 -0.84 -1.32 13.17
C LYS A 84 -2.18 -0.61 12.97
N SER A 85 -3.31 -1.33 12.97
CA SER A 85 -4.65 -0.76 12.87
C SER A 85 -5.31 -0.61 14.24
N SER A 86 -6.22 0.36 14.37
CA SER A 86 -7.10 0.52 15.53
C SER A 86 -8.33 -0.41 15.50
N MET A 87 -8.62 -1.05 14.36
CA MET A 87 -9.79 -1.92 14.19
C MET A 87 -9.53 -3.33 14.72
N LYS A 88 -10.57 -3.96 15.29
CA LYS A 88 -10.51 -5.36 15.70
C LYS A 88 -10.56 -6.28 14.47
N VAL A 89 -9.47 -7.01 14.23
CA VAL A 89 -9.40 -8.00 13.14
C VAL A 89 -10.28 -9.21 13.47
N ILE A 90 -11.08 -9.62 12.49
CA ILE A 90 -11.95 -10.80 12.58
C ILE A 90 -11.19 -12.03 12.10
N ASP A 91 -11.22 -13.08 12.93
CA ASP A 91 -10.63 -14.37 12.64
C ASP A 91 -11.69 -15.28 12.06
N ALA A 92 -11.80 -15.26 10.74
CA ALA A 92 -12.69 -16.10 9.95
C ALA A 92 -11.89 -16.98 8.99
N ASP A 93 -12.50 -18.06 8.51
CA ASP A 93 -11.90 -18.87 7.46
C ASP A 93 -11.73 -18.06 6.17
N VAL A 94 -10.68 -18.36 5.41
CA VAL A 94 -10.41 -17.67 4.15
C VAL A 94 -11.43 -18.09 3.12
N LEU A 95 -12.12 -17.11 2.51
CA LEU A 95 -13.10 -17.38 1.47
C LEU A 95 -12.40 -17.84 0.18
N PRO A 96 -12.76 -19.00 -0.39
CA PRO A 96 -12.28 -19.45 -1.70
C PRO A 96 -13.05 -18.70 -2.80
N LEU A 97 -12.68 -17.44 -3.04
CA LEU A 97 -13.43 -16.54 -3.94
C LEU A 97 -13.54 -17.04 -5.39
N ILE A 98 -12.58 -17.85 -5.84
CA ILE A 98 -12.61 -18.49 -7.16
C ILE A 98 -13.79 -19.46 -7.25
N ASP A 99 -13.93 -20.36 -6.28
CA ASP A 99 -15.00 -21.36 -6.24
C ASP A 99 -16.37 -20.68 -6.09
N ILE A 100 -16.46 -19.68 -5.21
CA ILE A 100 -17.68 -18.90 -5.01
C ILE A 100 -18.11 -18.20 -6.31
N ALA A 101 -17.19 -17.60 -7.05
CA ALA A 101 -17.50 -16.97 -8.33
C ALA A 101 -17.97 -18.01 -9.36
N GLN A 102 -17.35 -19.19 -9.40
CA GLN A 102 -17.76 -20.27 -10.30
C GLN A 102 -19.17 -20.77 -9.98
N ASP A 103 -19.50 -20.96 -8.71
CA ASP A 103 -20.83 -21.42 -8.31
C ASP A 103 -21.91 -20.37 -8.58
N GLN A 104 -21.61 -19.09 -8.34
CA GLN A 104 -22.50 -17.99 -8.73
C GLN A 104 -22.76 -17.96 -10.24
N ASN A 105 -21.72 -18.20 -11.06
CA ASN A 105 -21.85 -18.23 -12.51
C ASN A 105 -22.65 -19.45 -12.98
N LYS A 106 -22.47 -20.63 -12.37
CA LYS A 106 -23.27 -21.83 -12.66
C LYS A 106 -24.75 -21.62 -12.32
N ILE A 107 -25.05 -21.02 -11.17
CA ILE A 107 -26.43 -20.72 -10.76
C ILE A 107 -27.07 -19.73 -11.75
N ALA A 108 -26.32 -18.69 -12.16
CA ALA A 108 -26.80 -17.73 -13.15
C ALA A 108 -27.06 -18.39 -14.53
N SER A 109 -26.18 -19.29 -14.98
CA SER A 109 -26.40 -19.99 -16.25
C SER A 109 -27.55 -21.00 -16.19
N SER A 110 -27.69 -21.77 -15.10
CA SER A 110 -28.78 -22.75 -14.95
C SER A 110 -30.15 -22.12 -14.70
N GLY A 111 -30.23 -20.94 -14.11
CA GLY A 111 -31.49 -20.19 -13.96
C GLY A 111 -32.05 -19.67 -15.30
N SER A 112 -31.23 -19.66 -16.36
CA SER A 112 -31.62 -19.25 -17.72
C SER A 112 -32.41 -20.33 -18.47
N ASP A 113 -32.28 -21.60 -18.07
CA ASP A 113 -32.81 -22.75 -18.82
C ASP A 113 -34.22 -23.20 -18.37
N LEU A 114 -34.82 -22.51 -17.38
CA LEU A 114 -36.16 -22.83 -16.84
C LEU A 114 -37.29 -21.97 -17.43
N GLY A 115 -37.05 -21.24 -18.52
CA GLY A 115 -38.08 -20.63 -19.36
C GLY A 115 -38.74 -21.69 -20.26
N GLY A 116 -39.96 -22.10 -19.91
CA GLY A 116 -40.60 -23.32 -20.40
C GLY A 116 -40.88 -23.45 -21.92
N PRO A 117 -41.21 -24.68 -22.38
CA PRO A 117 -41.48 -24.94 -23.78
C PRO A 117 -42.94 -24.62 -24.13
N ASN A 118 -43.24 -23.38 -24.54
CA ASN A 118 -44.32 -23.09 -25.50
C ASN A 118 -44.41 -21.61 -25.89
N GLY A 119 -44.55 -21.32 -27.20
CA GLY A 119 -45.11 -20.05 -27.66
C GLY A 119 -44.44 -19.46 -28.90
N ASN A 120 -45.12 -19.57 -30.03
CA ASN A 120 -44.75 -19.03 -31.34
C ASN A 120 -44.89 -17.49 -31.41
N GLY A 121 -43.92 -16.80 -32.05
CA GLY A 121 -44.07 -15.49 -32.68
C GLY A 121 -43.79 -14.24 -31.83
N GLY A 122 -42.98 -13.31 -32.36
CA GLY A 122 -42.98 -11.90 -31.94
C GLY A 122 -41.61 -11.28 -31.66
N GLN A 123 -41.22 -10.41 -32.58
CA GLN A 123 -40.14 -9.43 -32.65
C GLN A 123 -39.76 -8.69 -31.35
N ASP A 124 -38.48 -8.29 -31.29
CA ASP A 124 -37.86 -7.24 -30.47
C ASP A 124 -37.91 -7.35 -28.95
N HIS A 125 -36.85 -7.93 -28.37
CA HIS A 125 -36.10 -7.29 -27.29
C HIS A 125 -34.62 -7.65 -27.45
N THR A 126 -33.81 -6.68 -27.88
CA THR A 126 -32.35 -6.70 -27.77
C THR A 126 -31.94 -6.65 -26.30
N ALA A 127 -32.12 -7.76 -25.59
CA ALA A 127 -31.32 -8.06 -24.42
C ALA A 127 -29.91 -8.33 -24.94
N ALA A 128 -29.05 -7.30 -24.87
CA ALA A 128 -27.62 -7.43 -25.10
C ALA A 128 -27.16 -8.67 -24.34
N GLY A 129 -26.78 -9.71 -25.10
CA GLY A 129 -26.34 -10.96 -24.54
C GLY A 129 -25.22 -10.67 -23.56
N ALA A 130 -25.51 -10.81 -22.27
CA ALA A 130 -24.48 -11.04 -21.28
C ALA A 130 -23.87 -12.39 -21.68
N GLN A 131 -22.90 -12.35 -22.58
CA GLN A 131 -22.04 -13.48 -22.88
C GLN A 131 -21.57 -13.98 -21.52
N THR A 132 -22.04 -15.16 -21.14
CA THR A 132 -21.58 -15.92 -20.00
C THR A 132 -20.13 -16.29 -20.30
N MET A 133 -19.24 -15.32 -20.07
CA MET A 133 -17.81 -15.55 -20.17
C MET A 133 -17.49 -16.62 -19.13
N ALA A 134 -17.06 -17.78 -19.60
CA ALA A 134 -16.62 -18.85 -18.74
C ALA A 134 -15.47 -18.34 -17.86
N LEU A 135 -15.61 -18.48 -16.54
CA LEU A 135 -14.58 -18.07 -15.59
C LEU A 135 -13.35 -18.99 -15.76
N PRO A 136 -12.14 -18.44 -15.95
CA PRO A 136 -10.95 -19.26 -16.12
C PRO A 136 -10.58 -19.95 -14.81
N GLN A 137 -10.34 -21.27 -14.89
CA GLN A 137 -9.97 -22.11 -13.73
C GLN A 137 -8.54 -21.82 -13.21
N LYS A 138 -7.63 -21.45 -14.11
CA LYS A 138 -6.25 -21.07 -13.78
C LYS A 138 -6.01 -19.65 -14.24
N ILE A 139 -5.67 -18.79 -13.30
CA ILE A 139 -5.40 -17.37 -13.53
C ILE A 139 -3.90 -17.24 -13.77
N LYS A 140 -3.49 -17.01 -15.01
CA LYS A 140 -2.08 -16.85 -15.38
C LYS A 140 -1.71 -15.40 -15.58
N ASP A 141 -2.62 -14.65 -16.19
CA ASP A 141 -2.41 -13.27 -16.59
C ASP A 141 -3.49 -12.35 -16.02
N GLU A 142 -3.25 -11.04 -16.11
CA GLU A 142 -4.18 -10.01 -15.63
C GLU A 142 -5.56 -10.08 -16.30
N LYS A 143 -5.62 -10.49 -17.57
CA LYS A 143 -6.88 -10.67 -18.31
C LYS A 143 -7.78 -11.73 -17.70
N ASP A 144 -7.19 -12.76 -17.08
CA ASP A 144 -7.94 -13.82 -16.43
C ASP A 144 -8.61 -13.35 -15.14
N LEU A 145 -8.19 -12.19 -14.59
CA LEU A 145 -8.79 -11.58 -13.40
C LEU A 145 -10.02 -10.72 -13.72
N GLU A 146 -10.11 -10.16 -14.93
CA GLU A 146 -11.20 -9.25 -15.31
C GLU A 146 -12.60 -9.85 -15.08
N PRO A 147 -12.88 -11.13 -15.42
CA PRO A 147 -14.19 -11.72 -15.17
C PRO A 147 -14.56 -11.79 -13.68
N TYR A 148 -13.57 -11.93 -12.80
CA TYR A 148 -13.76 -12.00 -11.36
C TYR A 148 -14.08 -10.65 -10.73
N GLU A 149 -13.87 -9.52 -11.43
CA GLU A 149 -14.20 -8.21 -10.89
C GLU A 149 -15.69 -8.05 -10.57
N ARG A 150 -16.55 -8.77 -11.31
CA ARG A 150 -18.01 -8.80 -11.07
C ARG A 150 -18.36 -9.36 -9.70
N LEU A 151 -17.52 -10.25 -9.13
CA LEU A 151 -17.71 -10.78 -7.78
C LEU A 151 -17.71 -9.66 -6.74
N PHE A 152 -16.82 -8.68 -6.89
CA PHE A 152 -16.72 -7.55 -5.96
C PHE A 152 -17.87 -6.55 -6.11
N ALA A 153 -18.57 -6.57 -7.23
CA ALA A 153 -19.77 -5.75 -7.46
C ALA A 153 -21.06 -6.38 -6.89
N ASN A 154 -21.02 -7.65 -6.45
CA ASN A 154 -22.19 -8.35 -5.90
C ASN A 154 -22.53 -7.87 -4.48
N THR A 155 -23.27 -6.76 -4.39
CA THR A 155 -23.62 -6.12 -3.11
C THR A 155 -24.43 -7.04 -2.19
N ALA A 156 -25.34 -7.85 -2.74
CA ALA A 156 -26.16 -8.77 -1.95
C ALA A 156 -25.32 -9.83 -1.24
N TYR A 157 -24.32 -10.40 -1.94
CA TYR A 157 -23.40 -11.36 -1.35
C TYR A 157 -22.58 -10.74 -0.21
N TRP A 158 -21.96 -9.58 -0.45
CA TRP A 158 -21.11 -8.94 0.56
C TRP A 158 -21.90 -8.39 1.75
N LYS A 159 -23.14 -7.96 1.54
CA LYS A 159 -24.04 -7.57 2.63
C LYS A 159 -24.37 -8.76 3.54
N LYS A 160 -24.64 -9.95 2.97
CA LYS A 160 -24.88 -11.17 3.76
C LYS A 160 -23.67 -11.54 4.63
N ILE A 161 -22.46 -11.49 4.04
CA ILE A 161 -21.20 -11.70 4.78
C ILE A 161 -21.04 -10.63 5.87
N GLY A 162 -21.34 -9.38 5.55
CA GLY A 162 -21.29 -8.29 6.51
C GLY A 162 -22.20 -8.51 7.70
N GLU A 163 -23.45 -8.91 7.48
CA GLU A 163 -24.42 -9.24 8.53
C GLU A 163 -23.93 -10.39 9.43
N GLU A 164 -23.37 -11.45 8.84
CA GLU A 164 -22.78 -12.59 9.56
C GLU A 164 -21.64 -12.17 10.51
N TYR A 165 -20.78 -11.25 10.06
CA TYR A 165 -19.61 -10.79 10.81
C TYR A 165 -19.80 -9.46 11.56
N GLN A 166 -21.04 -9.01 11.75
CA GLN A 166 -21.43 -7.77 12.44
C GLN A 166 -20.93 -6.47 11.77
N ASN A 167 -21.24 -6.30 10.49
CA ASN A 167 -20.97 -5.12 9.65
C ASN A 167 -19.52 -4.60 9.72
N PRO A 168 -18.50 -5.45 9.46
CA PRO A 168 -17.11 -5.01 9.43
C PRO A 168 -16.79 -4.23 8.15
N LEU A 169 -15.63 -3.56 8.13
CA LEU A 169 -14.96 -3.21 6.88
C LEU A 169 -14.42 -4.50 6.26
N ILE A 170 -14.88 -4.84 5.06
CA ILE A 170 -14.42 -6.04 4.36
C ILE A 170 -13.28 -5.65 3.43
N VAL A 171 -12.13 -6.32 3.57
CA VAL A 171 -10.97 -6.23 2.69
C VAL A 171 -10.89 -7.50 1.85
N THR A 172 -10.89 -7.33 0.54
CA THR A 172 -10.82 -8.40 -0.46
C THR A 172 -10.07 -7.90 -1.70
N GLY A 173 -10.06 -8.69 -2.77
CA GLY A 173 -9.61 -8.25 -4.08
C GLY A 173 -8.88 -9.33 -4.87
N THR A 174 -7.89 -8.94 -5.67
CA THR A 174 -7.10 -9.86 -6.50
C THR A 174 -5.63 -9.80 -6.14
N VAL A 175 -4.90 -10.91 -6.35
CA VAL A 175 -3.45 -10.99 -6.18
C VAL A 175 -2.85 -11.84 -7.28
N LEU A 176 -2.12 -11.21 -8.20
CA LEU A 176 -1.39 -11.90 -9.25
C LEU A 176 0.11 -11.89 -8.95
N PHE A 177 0.70 -13.06 -8.78
CA PHE A 177 2.13 -13.21 -8.52
C PHE A 177 2.79 -14.07 -9.60
N THR A 178 3.54 -13.46 -10.51
CA THR A 178 4.07 -14.16 -11.70
C THR A 178 5.59 -14.10 -11.78
N PRO A 179 6.26 -15.18 -12.25
CA PRO A 179 7.68 -15.14 -12.55
C PRO A 179 7.94 -14.19 -13.73
N HIS A 180 9.03 -13.44 -13.65
CA HIS A 180 9.44 -12.48 -14.66
C HIS A 180 10.93 -12.59 -14.95
N SER A 181 11.31 -12.57 -16.23
CA SER A 181 12.70 -12.58 -16.66
C SER A 181 12.97 -11.41 -17.60
N ARG A 182 14.04 -10.67 -17.34
CA ARG A 182 14.46 -9.53 -18.15
C ARG A 182 15.97 -9.53 -18.34
N SER A 183 16.41 -9.51 -19.59
CA SER A 183 17.82 -9.41 -19.95
C SER A 183 18.20 -7.94 -20.19
N GLY A 184 19.37 -7.53 -19.71
CA GLY A 184 19.85 -6.16 -19.90
C GLY A 184 21.30 -5.95 -19.47
N PHE A 185 21.86 -4.80 -19.84
CA PHE A 185 23.19 -4.41 -19.38
C PHE A 185 23.15 -3.95 -17.92
N VAL A 186 24.00 -4.53 -17.09
CA VAL A 186 24.23 -4.10 -15.69
C VAL A 186 25.67 -3.60 -15.58
N GLN A 187 25.85 -2.46 -14.92
CA GLN A 187 27.19 -2.00 -14.54
C GLN A 187 27.61 -2.73 -13.28
N ARG A 188 28.76 -3.42 -13.34
CA ARG A 188 29.40 -4.01 -12.18
C ARG A 188 30.79 -3.41 -12.04
N ASP A 189 31.11 -3.03 -10.81
CA ASP A 189 32.45 -2.62 -10.43
C ASP A 189 33.35 -3.85 -10.38
N THR A 190 34.34 -3.90 -11.26
CA THR A 190 35.34 -4.97 -11.30
C THR A 190 36.68 -4.41 -10.85
N GLU A 191 37.31 -5.08 -9.90
CA GLU A 191 38.69 -4.79 -9.52
C GLU A 191 39.63 -5.29 -10.61
N VAL A 192 40.33 -4.35 -11.24
CA VAL A 192 41.39 -4.62 -12.21
C VAL A 192 42.71 -4.15 -11.60
N TYR A 193 43.75 -4.97 -11.70
CA TYR A 193 45.09 -4.61 -11.28
C TYR A 193 45.82 -3.96 -12.45
N ASP A 194 46.43 -2.79 -12.23
CA ASP A 194 47.31 -2.20 -13.23
C ASP A 194 48.64 -2.97 -13.36
N GLY A 195 49.46 -2.64 -14.35
CA GLY A 195 50.78 -3.26 -14.57
C GLY A 195 51.78 -3.08 -13.40
N PHE A 196 51.45 -2.24 -12.41
CA PHE A 196 52.22 -2.02 -11.19
C PHE A 196 51.59 -2.70 -9.96
N GLY A 197 50.56 -3.53 -10.16
CA GLY A 197 49.89 -4.30 -9.09
C GLY A 197 48.94 -3.47 -8.22
N ARG A 198 48.58 -2.24 -8.62
CA ARG A 198 47.65 -1.40 -7.86
C ARG A 198 46.20 -1.76 -8.19
N ARG A 199 45.35 -1.89 -7.17
CA ARG A 199 43.91 -2.14 -7.34
C ARG A 199 43.22 -0.89 -7.90
N ARG A 200 42.52 -1.04 -9.02
CA ARG A 200 41.63 -0.02 -9.59
C ARG A 200 40.25 -0.63 -9.81
N VAL A 201 39.22 0.01 -9.28
CA VAL A 201 37.83 -0.35 -9.56
C VAL A 201 37.41 0.33 -10.86
N VAL A 202 37.02 -0.45 -11.86
CA VAL A 202 36.48 0.06 -13.13
C VAL A 202 35.06 -0.46 -13.35
N PRO A 203 34.10 0.41 -13.71
CA PRO A 203 32.74 -0.03 -14.00
C PRO A 203 32.71 -0.74 -15.35
N MET A 204 32.37 -2.03 -15.35
CA MET A 204 32.24 -2.84 -16.55
C MET A 204 30.75 -3.10 -16.84
N ARG A 205 30.30 -2.75 -18.06
CA ARG A 205 28.95 -3.07 -18.52
C ARG A 205 28.93 -4.52 -19.01
N THR A 206 28.25 -5.39 -18.28
CA THR A 206 28.06 -6.79 -18.68
C THR A 206 26.60 -7.02 -19.01
N TYR A 207 26.33 -7.71 -20.11
CA TYR A 207 24.98 -8.15 -20.44
C TYR A 207 24.62 -9.32 -19.52
N MET A 208 23.53 -9.19 -18.76
CA MET A 208 23.11 -10.20 -17.80
C MET A 208 21.62 -10.46 -17.91
N GLU A 209 21.25 -11.74 -17.86
CA GLU A 209 19.87 -12.14 -17.63
C GLU A 209 19.54 -11.95 -16.14
N ARG A 210 18.38 -11.36 -15.86
CA ARG A 210 17.84 -11.25 -14.51
C ARG A 210 16.49 -11.96 -14.46
N ARG A 211 16.27 -12.69 -13.38
CA ARG A 211 15.01 -13.41 -13.12
C ARG A 211 14.47 -12.95 -11.78
N GLY A 212 13.16 -12.91 -11.65
CA GLY A 212 12.50 -12.56 -10.41
C GLY A 212 11.00 -12.65 -10.58
N PHE A 213 10.27 -11.73 -9.95
CA PHE A 213 8.83 -11.83 -9.83
C PHE A 213 8.17 -10.46 -9.93
N ILE A 214 6.94 -10.48 -10.43
CA ILE A 214 6.03 -9.34 -10.43
C ILE A 214 4.86 -9.69 -9.52
N LEU A 215 4.50 -8.76 -8.63
CA LEU A 215 3.31 -8.84 -7.79
C LEU A 215 2.35 -7.71 -8.19
N ARG A 216 1.12 -8.07 -8.57
CA ARG A 216 0.02 -7.13 -8.89
C ARG A 216 -1.20 -7.44 -8.05
N PRO A 217 -1.33 -6.83 -6.86
CA PRO A 217 -2.54 -6.93 -6.08
C PRO A 217 -3.46 -5.74 -6.35
N LYS A 218 -4.76 -6.01 -6.34
CA LYS A 218 -5.82 -5.00 -6.27
C LYS A 218 -6.58 -5.21 -4.99
N PHE A 219 -6.55 -4.22 -4.10
CA PHE A 219 -7.34 -4.23 -2.87
C PHE A 219 -8.69 -3.58 -3.13
N VAL A 220 -9.74 -4.18 -2.60
CA VAL A 220 -11.11 -3.70 -2.66
C VAL A 220 -11.63 -3.64 -1.23
N PHE A 221 -12.16 -2.48 -0.86
CA PHE A 221 -12.73 -2.19 0.44
C PHE A 221 -14.23 -2.08 0.30
N ILE A 222 -14.96 -2.91 1.05
CA ILE A 222 -16.41 -3.03 0.96
C ILE A 222 -17.00 -2.72 2.33
N ASP A 223 -18.05 -1.89 2.35
CA ASP A 223 -18.83 -1.63 3.55
C ASP A 223 -19.70 -2.85 3.87
N GLY A 224 -19.44 -3.53 5.00
CA GLY A 224 -20.23 -4.70 5.41
C GLY A 224 -21.71 -4.41 5.67
N ARG A 225 -22.10 -3.16 5.97
CA ARG A 225 -23.52 -2.81 6.19
C ARG A 225 -24.33 -2.82 4.90
N THR A 226 -23.74 -2.31 3.82
CA THR A 226 -24.43 -2.09 2.54
C THR A 226 -24.02 -3.08 1.46
N GLY A 227 -22.85 -3.71 1.62
CA GLY A 227 -22.19 -4.52 0.58
C GLY A 227 -21.59 -3.68 -0.56
N ALA A 228 -21.57 -2.35 -0.45
CA ALA A 228 -21.07 -1.48 -1.51
C ALA A 228 -19.55 -1.32 -1.44
N THR A 229 -18.89 -1.34 -2.59
CA THR A 229 -17.47 -1.02 -2.71
C THR A 229 -17.25 0.46 -2.41
N MET A 230 -16.48 0.74 -1.36
CA MET A 230 -16.13 2.10 -0.93
C MET A 230 -14.89 2.61 -1.64
N TYR A 231 -13.89 1.74 -1.79
CA TYR A 231 -12.58 2.11 -2.34
C TYR A 231 -11.93 0.89 -2.99
N SER A 232 -11.10 1.14 -3.99
CA SER A 232 -10.24 0.11 -4.57
C SER A 232 -8.94 0.72 -5.04
N GLU A 233 -7.85 -0.02 -4.91
CA GLU A 233 -6.52 0.44 -5.31
C GLU A 233 -5.69 -0.72 -5.85
N SER A 234 -5.04 -0.49 -6.98
CA SER A 234 -4.19 -1.49 -7.65
C SER A 234 -2.73 -1.09 -7.55
N TYR A 235 -1.88 -2.08 -7.35
CA TYR A 235 -0.45 -1.90 -7.21
C TYR A 235 0.31 -2.80 -8.18
N ARG A 236 1.57 -2.44 -8.44
CA ARG A 236 2.49 -3.28 -9.21
C ARG A 236 3.89 -3.13 -8.63
N GLU A 237 4.39 -4.22 -8.09
CA GLU A 237 5.75 -4.33 -7.58
C GLU A 237 6.54 -5.32 -8.42
N GLU A 238 7.83 -5.08 -8.59
CA GLU A 238 8.75 -5.92 -9.35
C GLU A 238 10.06 -6.06 -8.59
N ILE A 239 10.58 -7.29 -8.58
CA ILE A 239 11.92 -7.58 -8.11
C ILE A 239 12.65 -8.45 -9.13
N LEU A 240 13.90 -8.12 -9.37
CA LEU A 240 14.79 -8.83 -10.30
C LEU A 240 16.06 -9.20 -9.58
N TYR A 241 16.37 -10.49 -9.58
CA TYR A 241 17.62 -11.05 -9.07
C TYR A 241 18.57 -11.37 -10.22
N ASN A 242 19.84 -11.54 -9.87
CA ASN A 242 20.80 -12.11 -10.80
C ASN A 242 20.42 -13.56 -11.12
N ALA A 243 20.52 -14.00 -12.39
CA ALA A 243 20.15 -15.36 -12.81
C ALA A 243 20.93 -16.47 -12.09
N GLN A 244 22.13 -16.20 -11.56
CA GLN A 244 22.86 -17.17 -10.74
C GLN A 244 22.29 -17.33 -9.31
N THR A 245 21.51 -16.37 -8.83
CA THR A 245 20.89 -16.39 -7.51
C THR A 245 19.52 -17.04 -7.62
N ASN A 246 19.37 -18.24 -7.05
CA ASN A 246 18.07 -18.90 -6.96
C ASN A 246 17.35 -18.46 -5.68
N THR A 247 16.52 -17.41 -5.78
CA THR A 247 15.69 -16.94 -4.67
C THR A 247 14.34 -17.65 -4.70
N PRO A 248 13.89 -18.29 -3.60
CA PRO A 248 12.58 -18.92 -3.52
C PRO A 248 11.42 -17.95 -3.82
N ALA A 249 10.35 -18.48 -4.42
CA ALA A 249 9.14 -17.74 -4.77
C ALA A 249 8.49 -17.11 -3.53
N LEU A 250 8.33 -17.87 -2.44
CA LEU A 250 7.73 -17.41 -1.19
C LEU A 250 8.49 -16.24 -0.55
N SER A 251 9.83 -16.30 -0.53
CA SER A 251 10.67 -15.22 0.01
C SER A 251 10.51 -13.93 -0.82
N SER A 252 10.51 -14.07 -2.15
CA SER A 252 10.31 -12.95 -3.07
C SER A 252 8.91 -12.34 -2.93
N TYR A 253 7.90 -13.19 -2.73
CA TYR A 253 6.53 -12.76 -2.50
C TYR A 253 6.40 -11.90 -1.23
N PHE A 254 7.00 -12.32 -0.11
CA PHE A 254 6.98 -11.53 1.12
C PHE A 254 7.76 -10.23 1.00
N GLU A 255 8.90 -10.24 0.30
CA GLU A 255 9.66 -9.00 0.06
C GLU A 255 8.85 -7.97 -0.74
N LEU A 256 8.11 -8.42 -1.77
CA LEU A 256 7.22 -7.55 -2.55
C LEU A 256 6.02 -7.08 -1.71
N MET A 257 5.42 -7.95 -0.91
CA MET A 257 4.31 -7.58 -0.03
C MET A 257 4.73 -6.59 1.06
N ASP A 258 5.91 -6.75 1.67
CA ASP A 258 6.41 -5.85 2.71
C ASP A 258 6.62 -4.42 2.20
N ARG A 259 6.99 -4.25 0.92
CA ARG A 259 7.06 -2.94 0.25
C ARG A 259 5.68 -2.31 0.07
N LEU A 260 4.64 -3.13 -0.08
CA LEU A 260 3.28 -2.70 -0.36
C LEU A 260 2.46 -2.40 0.92
N VAL A 261 2.69 -3.15 1.99
CA VAL A 261 1.94 -3.06 3.26
C VAL A 261 1.81 -1.62 3.78
N PRO A 262 2.86 -0.76 3.76
CA PRO A 262 2.73 0.63 4.21
C PRO A 262 1.68 1.42 3.42
N ASN A 263 1.61 1.23 2.10
CA ASN A 263 0.64 1.91 1.24
C ASN A 263 -0.79 1.42 1.52
N PHE A 264 -0.97 0.12 1.66
CA PHE A 264 -2.25 -0.48 2.06
C PHE A 264 -2.75 0.07 3.41
N LEU A 265 -1.88 0.13 4.42
CA LEU A 265 -2.24 0.66 5.74
C LEU A 265 -2.51 2.16 5.68
N SER A 266 -1.80 2.90 4.83
CA SER A 266 -2.05 4.33 4.61
C SER A 266 -3.43 4.57 4.00
N ALA A 267 -3.91 3.68 3.12
CA ALA A 267 -5.26 3.80 2.56
C ALA A 267 -6.34 3.62 3.64
N LEU A 268 -6.08 2.77 4.64
CA LEU A 268 -6.96 2.53 5.78
C LEU A 268 -6.79 3.55 6.92
N SER A 269 -5.78 4.41 6.89
CA SER A 269 -5.50 5.31 8.00
C SER A 269 -6.17 6.66 7.80
N SER A 270 -6.91 7.11 8.81
CA SER A 270 -7.41 8.48 8.89
C SER A 270 -6.29 9.45 9.30
N GLN A 271 -5.18 9.52 8.54
CA GLN A 271 -4.07 10.41 8.92
C GLN A 271 -4.45 11.88 8.67
N LYS A 272 -4.58 12.64 9.75
CA LYS A 272 -4.43 14.10 9.73
C LYS A 272 -2.93 14.39 9.75
N ILE A 273 -2.33 14.80 8.64
CA ILE A 273 -0.93 15.25 8.65
C ILE A 273 -0.87 16.60 9.36
N LYS A 274 -0.19 16.64 10.51
CA LYS A 274 0.17 17.89 11.17
C LYS A 274 1.50 18.36 10.60
N GLY A 275 1.48 19.44 9.82
CA GLY A 275 2.69 20.08 9.32
C GLY A 275 3.03 21.29 10.18
N THR A 276 4.26 21.37 10.66
CA THR A 276 4.82 22.61 11.23
C THR A 276 5.62 23.32 10.13
N ARG A 277 5.20 24.53 9.75
CA ARG A 277 6.05 25.42 8.95
C ARG A 277 6.69 26.43 9.89
N VAL A 278 8.01 26.46 9.91
CA VAL A 278 8.78 27.51 10.58
C VAL A 278 8.86 28.69 9.62
N LEU A 279 8.24 29.81 9.97
CA LEU A 279 8.42 31.06 9.25
C LEU A 279 9.59 31.83 9.88
N LEU A 280 10.55 32.22 9.06
CA LEU A 280 11.60 33.17 9.44
C LEU A 280 11.01 34.59 9.32
N LYS A 281 11.28 35.43 10.31
CA LYS A 281 10.91 36.84 10.29
C LYS A 281 11.91 37.67 9.49
#